data_AF-A0A076MYM7-F1
#
_entry.id   AF-A0A076MYM7-F1
#
_cell.length_a   1.000
_cell.length_b   1.000
_cell.length_c   1.000
_cell.angle_alpha   90.00
_cell.angle_beta   90.00
_cell.angle_gamma   90.00
#
_symmetry.space_group_name_H-M   'P 1'
#
loop_
_entity.id
_entity.type
_entity.pdbx_description
1 polymer ?
#
loop_
_entity_poly.entity_id
_entity_poly.type
_entity_poly.pdbx_seq_one_letter_code
_entity_poly.pdbx_strand_id
1 'polypeptide(L)'
;MTDPAKRRIDTDPDSVERGLAGLVLTVVELLRQLMEKQALRRVDRGDLTDEQVEAIGLTLMRLDERMTELCEHFGVSPEELNIDLGPLGPLLSDRR
;
A
#
# COMPACT_ATOMS: atom_id res chain seq x y z
N MET A 1 23.39 -25.79 -13.63
CA MET A 1 21.95 -25.78 -13.95
C MET A 1 21.23 -25.87 -12.63
N THR A 2 20.95 -24.73 -12.01
CA THR A 2 20.46 -24.66 -10.62
C THR A 2 18.94 -24.51 -10.69
N ASP A 3 18.25 -25.52 -10.16
CA ASP A 3 16.79 -25.63 -10.09
C ASP A 3 16.21 -24.44 -9.28
N PRO A 4 15.32 -23.61 -9.85
CA PRO A 4 14.73 -22.51 -9.11
C PRO A 4 13.81 -23.10 -8.05
N ALA A 5 14.22 -22.97 -6.79
CA ALA A 5 13.45 -23.36 -5.63
C ALA A 5 11.98 -22.93 -5.81
N LYS A 6 11.15 -23.92 -6.11
CA LYS A 6 9.70 -23.89 -6.10
C LYS A 6 9.30 -23.12 -4.85
N ARG A 7 8.76 -21.89 -5.01
CA ARG A 7 8.08 -21.16 -3.94
C ARG A 7 6.95 -22.08 -3.47
N ARG A 8 7.24 -22.92 -2.49
CA ARG A 8 6.22 -23.66 -1.76
C ARG A 8 5.49 -22.58 -1.00
N ILE A 9 4.30 -22.24 -1.48
CA ILE A 9 3.35 -21.47 -0.70
C ILE A 9 3.13 -22.30 0.55
N ASP A 10 3.61 -21.80 1.68
CA ASP A 10 3.41 -22.41 2.98
C ASP A 10 1.91 -22.31 3.29
N THR A 11 1.19 -23.42 3.15
CA THR A 11 -0.29 -23.49 3.27
C THR A 11 -0.69 -23.81 4.71
N ASP A 12 -0.15 -23.08 5.67
CA ASP A 12 -0.70 -23.00 7.01
C ASP A 12 -1.90 -22.03 6.97
N PRO A 13 -3.11 -22.39 7.44
CA PRO A 13 -4.26 -21.49 7.42
C PRO A 13 -3.95 -20.09 7.98
N ASP A 14 -3.16 -20.00 9.05
CA ASP A 14 -2.79 -18.73 9.70
C ASP A 14 -1.80 -17.91 8.83
N SER A 15 -0.95 -18.58 8.04
CA SER A 15 -0.02 -17.92 7.12
C SER A 15 -0.72 -17.43 5.85
N VAL A 16 -1.75 -18.15 5.38
CA VAL A 16 -2.57 -17.76 4.23
C VAL A 16 -3.41 -16.52 4.55
N GLU A 17 -4.02 -16.47 5.74
CA GLU A 17 -4.79 -15.30 6.19
C GLU A 17 -3.91 -14.04 6.22
N ARG A 18 -2.74 -14.12 6.86
CA ARG A 18 -1.76 -13.03 6.90
C ARG A 18 -1.29 -12.61 5.52
N GLY A 19 -0.97 -13.58 4.66
CA GLY A 19 -0.51 -13.31 3.29
C GLY A 19 -1.58 -12.64 2.42
N LEU A 20 -2.84 -13.08 2.53
CA LEU A 20 -3.95 -12.46 1.81
C LEU A 20 -4.24 -11.05 2.35
N ALA A 21 -4.22 -10.87 3.67
CA ALA A 21 -4.36 -9.55 4.29
C ALA A 21 -3.26 -8.61 3.81
N GLY A 22 -2.00 -9.03 3.81
CA GLY A 22 -0.87 -8.26 3.28
C GLY A 22 -1.05 -7.87 1.81
N LEU A 23 -1.55 -8.78 0.97
CA LEU A 23 -1.82 -8.48 -0.44
C LEU A 23 -2.93 -7.42 -0.60
N VAL A 24 -4.02 -7.55 0.15
CA VAL A 24 -5.12 -6.57 0.10
C VAL A 24 -4.64 -5.21 0.61
N LEU A 25 -3.93 -5.17 1.73
CA LEU A 25 -3.35 -3.95 2.29
C LEU A 25 -2.37 -3.30 1.31
N THR A 26 -1.58 -4.10 0.59
CA THR A 26 -0.69 -3.60 -0.47
C THR A 26 -1.46 -2.90 -1.59
N VAL A 27 -2.58 -3.48 -2.03
CA VAL A 27 -3.43 -2.87 -3.06
C VAL A 27 -4.06 -1.58 -2.58
N VAL A 28 -4.54 -1.54 -1.33
CA VAL A 28 -5.11 -0.34 -0.72
C VAL A 28 -4.05 0.76 -0.61
N GLU A 29 -2.84 0.42 -0.18
CA GLU A 29 -1.72 1.36 -0.08
C GLU A 29 -1.31 1.93 -1.45
N LEU A 30 -1.26 1.09 -2.49
CA LEU A 30 -1.04 1.55 -3.85
C LEU A 30 -2.10 2.58 -4.28
N LEU A 31 -3.38 2.29 -4.01
CA LEU A 31 -4.46 3.23 -4.33
C LEU A 31 -4.33 4.53 -3.54
N ARG A 32 -3.95 4.48 -2.25
CA ARG A 32 -3.69 5.67 -1.43
C ARG A 32 -2.61 6.55 -2.07
N GLN A 33 -1.46 5.98 -2.45
CA GLN A 33 -0.36 6.72 -3.10
C GLN A 33 -0.78 7.31 -4.45
N LEU A 34 -1.55 6.57 -5.24
CA LEU A 34 -2.07 7.07 -6.51
C LEU A 34 -3.01 8.26 -6.30
N MET A 35 -3.91 8.17 -5.32
CA MET A 35 -4.83 9.25 -4.95
C MET A 35 -4.07 10.48 -4.45
N GLU A 36 -3.08 10.30 -3.58
CA GLU A 36 -2.21 11.38 -3.09
C GLU A 36 -1.50 12.09 -4.25
N LYS A 37 -0.89 11.34 -5.15
CA LYS A 37 -0.23 11.90 -6.35
C LYS A 37 -1.21 12.61 -7.28
N GLN A 38 -2.44 12.14 -7.40
CA GLN A 38 -3.49 12.82 -8.15
C GLN A 38 -3.95 14.10 -7.47
N ALA A 39 -4.11 14.09 -6.15
CA ALA A 39 -4.48 15.27 -5.37
C ALA A 39 -3.43 16.37 -5.54
N LEU A 40 -2.14 16.07 -5.36
CA LEU A 40 -1.05 17.02 -5.58
C LEU A 40 -1.09 17.63 -6.98
N ARG A 41 -1.25 16.80 -8.03
CA ARG A 41 -1.35 17.29 -9.41
C ARG A 41 -2.57 18.20 -9.65
N ARG A 42 -3.68 17.97 -8.96
CA ARG A 42 -4.88 18.81 -9.07
C ARG A 42 -4.72 20.12 -8.31
N VAL A 43 -4.05 20.10 -7.16
CA VAL A 43 -3.65 21.31 -6.42
C VAL A 43 -2.76 22.19 -7.28
N ASP A 44 -1.72 21.62 -7.89
CA ASP A 44 -0.78 22.36 -8.75
C ASP A 44 -1.45 23.00 -9.98
N ARG A 45 -2.56 22.43 -10.44
CA ARG A 45 -3.35 22.93 -11.58
C ARG A 45 -4.43 23.94 -11.17
N GLY A 46 -4.70 24.11 -9.87
CA GLY A 46 -5.80 24.92 -9.38
C GLY A 46 -7.19 24.29 -9.63
N ASP A 47 -7.25 22.97 -9.81
CA ASP A 47 -8.50 22.23 -10.09
C ASP A 47 -9.33 21.96 -8.81
N LEU A 48 -8.84 22.36 -7.64
CA LEU A 48 -9.45 22.13 -6.32
C LEU A 48 -9.54 23.43 -5.52
N THR A 49 -10.62 23.59 -4.77
CA THR A 49 -10.74 24.64 -3.74
C THR A 49 -9.96 24.27 -2.48
N ASP A 50 -9.57 25.25 -1.67
CA ASP A 50 -8.84 25.03 -0.41
C ASP A 50 -9.56 24.03 0.51
N GLU A 51 -10.89 24.13 0.62
CA GLU A 51 -11.72 23.20 1.39
C GLU A 51 -11.64 21.76 0.85
N GLN A 52 -11.59 21.58 -0.47
CA GLN A 52 -11.43 20.26 -1.09
C GLN A 52 -10.04 19.68 -0.83
N VAL A 53 -9.00 20.51 -0.85
CA VAL A 53 -7.63 20.10 -0.53
C VAL A 53 -7.56 19.60 0.91
N GLU A 54 -8.11 20.35 1.85
CA GLU A 54 -8.15 19.97 3.27
C GLU A 54 -8.94 18.67 3.48
N ALA A 55 -10.11 18.53 2.86
CA ALA A 55 -10.94 17.33 2.97
C ALA A 55 -10.23 16.07 2.43
N ILE A 56 -9.49 16.20 1.32
CA ILE A 56 -8.69 15.11 0.76
C ILE A 56 -7.54 14.76 1.71
N GLY A 57 -6.80 15.75 2.20
CA GLY A 57 -5.70 15.56 3.14
C GLY A 57 -6.15 14.81 4.40
N LEU A 58 -7.24 15.26 5.01
CA LEU A 58 -7.81 14.62 6.21
C LEU A 58 -8.24 13.17 5.95
N THR A 59 -8.80 12.90 4.77
CA THR A 59 -9.22 11.55 4.38
C THR A 59 -8.01 10.63 4.20
N LEU A 60 -6.94 11.10 3.56
CA LEU A 60 -5.70 10.35 3.38
C LEU A 60 -5.00 10.06 4.71
N MET A 61 -4.99 11.03 5.65
CA MET A 61 -4.46 10.84 6.99
C MET A 61 -5.23 9.76 7.77
N ARG A 62 -6.56 9.82 7.76
CA ARG A 62 -7.40 8.79 8.40
C ARG A 62 -7.19 7.42 7.78
N LEU A 63 -7.00 7.35 6.46
CA LEU A 63 -6.71 6.09 5.80
C LEU A 63 -5.36 5.52 6.27
N ASP A 64 -4.31 6.33 6.39
CA ASP A 64 -3.00 5.92 6.91
C ASP A 64 -3.07 5.39 8.35
N GLU A 65 -3.86 6.04 9.21
CA GLU A 65 -4.15 5.56 10.57
C GLU A 65 -4.81 4.17 10.55
N ARG A 66 -5.86 3.99 9.73
CA ARG A 66 -6.54 2.69 9.59
C ARG A 66 -5.64 1.61 9.00
N MET A 67 -4.78 1.97 8.06
CA MET A 67 -3.80 1.06 7.48
C MET A 67 -2.85 0.56 8.57
N THR A 68 -2.38 1.44 9.45
CA THR A 68 -1.52 1.08 10.59
C THR A 68 -2.23 0.12 11.53
N GLU A 69 -3.47 0.42 11.93
CA GLU A 69 -4.30 -0.46 12.78
C GLU A 69 -4.48 -1.87 12.16
N LEU A 70 -4.75 -1.94 10.85
CA LEU A 70 -4.94 -3.20 10.15
C LEU A 70 -3.64 -3.99 10.00
N CYS A 71 -2.52 -3.32 9.72
CA CYS A 71 -1.21 -3.94 9.67
C CYS A 71 -0.86 -4.59 11.01
N GLU A 72 -1.07 -3.87 12.12
CA GLU A 72 -0.88 -4.41 13.47
C GLU A 72 -1.80 -5.60 13.76
N HIS A 73 -3.08 -5.50 13.40
CA HIS A 73 -4.07 -6.55 13.62
C HIS A 73 -3.70 -7.87 12.93
N PHE A 74 -3.27 -7.79 11.66
CA PHE A 74 -2.86 -8.95 10.88
C PHE A 74 -1.39 -9.33 11.10
N GLY A 75 -0.64 -8.58 11.91
CA GLY A 75 0.80 -8.74 12.13
C GLY A 75 1.58 -8.74 10.81
N VAL A 76 1.31 -7.74 9.98
CA VAL A 76 2.00 -7.44 8.72
C VAL A 76 2.82 -6.17 8.96
N SER A 77 4.09 -6.18 8.58
CA SER A 77 4.92 -4.97 8.70
C SER A 77 4.57 -3.99 7.57
N PRO A 78 4.49 -2.66 7.82
CA PRO A 78 4.24 -1.68 6.76
C PRO A 78 5.24 -1.78 5.59
N GLU A 79 6.49 -2.16 5.86
CA GLU A 79 7.54 -2.37 4.86
C GLU A 79 7.26 -3.58 3.96
N GLU A 80 6.52 -4.58 4.45
CA GLU A 80 6.13 -5.77 3.68
C GLU A 80 5.06 -5.47 2.63
N LEU A 81 4.35 -4.34 2.76
CA LEU A 81 3.40 -3.90 1.74
C LEU A 81 4.10 -3.51 0.43
N ASN A 82 5.40 -3.21 0.46
CA ASN A 82 6.13 -2.87 -0.74
C ASN A 82 6.68 -4.13 -1.44
N ILE A 83 5.84 -4.75 -2.26
CA ILE A 83 6.18 -5.96 -3.01
C ILE A 83 7.22 -5.65 -4.10
N ASP A 84 8.31 -6.41 -4.13
CA ASP A 84 9.28 -6.41 -5.23
C ASP A 84 8.73 -7.20 -6.43
N LEU A 85 8.57 -6.52 -7.56
CA LEU A 85 8.10 -7.09 -8.82
C LEU A 85 9.27 -7.54 -9.72
N GLY A 86 10.50 -7.55 -9.23
CA GLY A 86 11.71 -7.94 -9.95
C GLY A 86 12.15 -6.87 -10.95
N PRO A 87 12.10 -7.11 -12.28
CA PRO A 87 12.57 -6.14 -13.27
C PRO A 87 11.76 -4.83 -13.31
N LEU A 88 10.55 -4.81 -12.73
CA LEU A 88 9.73 -3.61 -12.60
C LEU A 88 10.05 -2.80 -11.33
N GLY A 89 10.88 -3.34 -10.43
CA GLY A 89 11.21 -2.74 -9.15
C GLY A 89 10.08 -2.87 -8.10
N PRO A 90 10.14 -2.08 -7.02
CA PRO A 90 9.12 -2.08 -5.97
C PRO A 90 7.77 -1.56 -6.50
N LEU A 91 6.67 -2.14 -6.02
CA LEU A 91 5.32 -1.72 -6.40
C LEU A 91 4.96 -0.33 -5.87
N LEU A 92 5.38 -0.02 -4.64
CA LEU A 92 5.11 1.25 -3.97
C LEU A 92 6.28 2.21 -4.17
N SER A 93 5.98 3.51 -4.25
CA SER A 93 7.02 4.54 -4.28
C SER A 93 7.64 4.69 -2.89
N ASP A 94 8.96 4.92 -2.80
CA ASP A 94 9.62 5.21 -1.53
C ASP A 94 8.93 6.40 -0.84
N ARG A 95 8.48 6.19 0.40
CA ARG A 95 7.90 7.24 1.25
C ARG A 95 9.00 8.25 1.58
N ARG A 96 9.06 9.34 0.82
CA ARG A 96 10.07 10.40 0.94
C ARG A 96 9.60 11.52 1.85
#